data_AF-A0ABD0NI28-F1
#
_entry.id   AF-A0ABD0NI28-F1
#
_cell.length_a   1.000
_cell.length_b   1.000
_cell.length_c   1.000
_cell.angle_alpha   90.00
_cell.angle_beta   90.00
_cell.angle_gamma   90.00
#
_symmetry.space_group_name_H-M   'P 1'
#
loop_
_entity.id
_entity.type
_entity.pdbx_description
1 polymer ?
#
loop_
_entity_poly.entity_id
_entity_poly.type
_entity_poly.pdbx_seq_one_letter_code
_entity_poly.pdbx_strand_id
1 'polypeptide(L)'
;PPVIAGEESEMKSVSVMKGDPVTLHVPQLQGNELIVWGFGDEGKRIAKHDMEAKSSLLYDTDERFRDRLKLDHQTGSLIITNSRTTDSGPYTVKISSNKQTSYKRFTVTVR
;
A
#
# COMPACT_ATOMS: atom_id res chain seq x y z
N PRO A 1 9.50 35.80 -3.86
CA PRO A 1 9.89 34.37 -3.90
C PRO A 1 8.79 33.48 -3.28
N PRO A 2 8.18 32.53 -4.03
CA PRO A 2 7.19 31.65 -3.45
C PRO A 2 7.89 30.48 -2.75
N VAL A 3 7.50 30.25 -1.51
CA VAL A 3 7.95 29.16 -0.66
C VAL A 3 7.37 27.87 -1.24
N ILE A 4 8.22 26.97 -1.73
CA ILE A 4 7.78 25.65 -2.17
C ILE A 4 7.41 24.89 -0.91
N ALA A 5 6.10 24.75 -0.67
CA ALA A 5 5.55 23.91 0.37
C ALA A 5 6.07 22.49 0.14
N GLY A 6 6.83 21.97 1.11
CA GLY A 6 7.21 20.57 1.12
C GLY A 6 5.93 19.74 1.16
N GLU A 7 5.75 18.83 0.20
CA GLU A 7 4.75 17.78 0.28
C GLU A 7 5.02 16.99 1.57
N GLU A 8 4.21 17.28 2.59
CA GLU A 8 4.21 16.58 3.86
C GLU A 8 3.99 15.10 3.56
N SER A 9 4.95 14.26 3.94
CA SER A 9 4.81 12.81 3.88
C SER A 9 3.68 12.41 4.83
N GLU A 10 2.45 12.33 4.33
CA GLU A 10 1.27 11.88 5.08
C GLU A 10 1.57 10.49 5.67
N MET A 11 1.92 10.46 6.95
CA MET A 11 2.03 9.23 7.73
C MET A 11 0.65 8.89 8.29
N LYS A 12 0.00 7.90 7.69
CA LYS A 12 -1.32 7.46 8.14
C LYS A 12 -1.21 6.25 9.06
N SER A 13 -1.78 6.34 10.25
CA SER A 13 -1.82 5.21 11.18
C SER A 13 -3.15 4.44 11.04
N VAL A 14 -3.07 3.11 10.97
CA VAL A 14 -4.22 2.20 10.91
C VAL A 14 -4.11 1.20 12.05
N SER A 15 -5.16 1.05 12.86
CA SER A 15 -5.18 0.06 13.93
C SER A 15 -6.45 -0.76 13.90
N VAL A 16 -6.28 -2.07 14.06
CA VAL A 16 -7.36 -3.06 13.99
C VAL A 16 -7.13 -4.14 15.06
N MET A 17 -8.15 -4.97 15.33
CA MET A 17 -7.97 -6.15 16.16
C MET A 17 -7.50 -7.33 15.31
N LYS A 18 -6.78 -8.27 15.91
CA LYS A 18 -6.42 -9.53 15.27
C LYS A 18 -7.65 -10.21 14.65
N GLY A 19 -7.52 -10.64 13.40
CA GLY A 19 -8.59 -11.26 12.63
C GLY A 19 -9.37 -10.27 11.75
N ASP A 20 -9.37 -8.98 12.10
CA ASP A 20 -10.02 -7.97 11.28
C ASP A 20 -9.21 -7.72 9.99
N PRO A 21 -9.88 -7.34 8.89
CA PRO A 21 -9.19 -6.92 7.69
C PRO A 21 -8.52 -5.56 7.89
N VAL A 22 -7.31 -5.42 7.36
CA VAL A 22 -6.63 -4.12 7.22
C VAL A 22 -6.84 -3.64 5.79
N THR A 23 -7.33 -2.42 5.62
CA THR A 23 -7.46 -1.77 4.31
C THR A 23 -6.62 -0.50 4.27
N LEU A 24 -5.64 -0.44 3.37
CA LEU A 24 -4.77 0.71 3.16
C LEU A 24 -5.18 1.42 1.87
N HIS A 25 -5.90 2.54 2.04
CA HIS A 25 -6.44 3.31 0.94
C HIS A 25 -5.41 4.23 0.30
N VAL A 26 -5.34 4.20 -1.02
CA VAL A 26 -4.62 5.17 -1.85
C VAL A 26 -5.59 6.26 -2.36
N PRO A 27 -5.10 7.47 -2.68
CA PRO A 27 -5.94 8.54 -3.22
C PRO A 27 -6.55 8.17 -4.58
N GLN A 28 -7.49 9.00 -5.07
CA GLN A 28 -8.09 8.79 -6.39
C GLN A 28 -7.03 8.80 -7.50
N LEU A 29 -7.18 7.84 -8.42
CA LEU A 29 -6.26 7.57 -9.51
C LEU A 29 -6.91 7.90 -10.85
N GLN A 30 -6.10 8.26 -11.84
CA GLN A 30 -6.55 8.62 -13.19
C GLN A 30 -6.65 7.41 -14.13
N GLY A 31 -6.20 6.23 -13.68
CA GLY A 31 -6.29 4.96 -14.40
C GLY A 31 -5.05 4.61 -15.23
N ASN A 32 -4.00 5.42 -15.17
CA ASN A 32 -2.71 5.16 -15.83
C ASN A 32 -1.55 5.00 -14.82
N GLU A 33 -1.89 4.82 -13.56
CA GLU A 33 -0.92 4.68 -12.48
C GLU A 33 -0.44 3.24 -12.32
N LEU A 34 0.85 3.13 -12.06
CA LEU A 34 1.49 1.96 -11.52
C LEU A 34 1.64 2.11 -10.00
N ILE A 35 1.10 1.14 -9.27
CA ILE A 35 1.08 1.12 -7.81
C ILE A 35 1.96 -0.03 -7.34
N VAL A 36 2.86 0.26 -6.41
CA VAL A 36 3.74 -0.74 -5.81
C VAL A 36 3.69 -0.61 -4.31
N TRP A 37 3.28 -1.70 -3.65
CA TRP A 37 3.22 -1.81 -2.20
C TRP A 37 4.47 -2.50 -1.66
N GLY A 38 5.03 -1.92 -0.61
CA GLY A 38 6.15 -2.45 0.16
C GLY A 38 5.79 -2.62 1.63
N PHE A 39 6.49 -3.54 2.30
CA PHE A 39 6.36 -3.80 3.73
C PHE A 39 7.73 -3.80 4.42
N GLY A 40 7.76 -3.30 5.66
CA GLY A 40 8.96 -3.20 6.47
C GLY A 40 9.82 -1.99 6.12
N ASP A 41 10.86 -1.75 6.91
CA ASP A 41 11.75 -0.60 6.75
C ASP A 41 12.53 -0.64 5.42
N GLU A 42 12.85 -1.85 4.94
CA GLU A 42 13.50 -2.07 3.64
C GLU A 42 12.53 -1.94 2.46
N GLY A 43 11.21 -1.85 2.71
CA GLY A 43 10.20 -1.72 1.65
C GLY A 43 10.11 -2.94 0.74
N LYS A 44 10.23 -4.16 1.30
CA LYS A 44 10.11 -5.42 0.57
C LYS A 44 8.78 -5.44 -0.18
N ARG A 45 8.83 -5.63 -1.51
CA ARG A 45 7.65 -5.55 -2.36
C ARG A 45 6.70 -6.71 -2.05
N ILE A 46 5.44 -6.37 -1.78
CA ILE A 46 4.38 -7.34 -1.45
C ILE A 46 3.23 -7.33 -2.47
N ALA A 47 3.03 -6.22 -3.19
CA ALA A 47 2.06 -6.16 -4.28
C ALA A 47 2.43 -5.14 -5.35
N LYS A 48 1.95 -5.35 -6.57
CA LYS A 48 2.03 -4.44 -7.71
C LYS A 48 0.67 -4.43 -8.42
N HIS A 49 0.16 -3.24 -8.75
CA HIS A 49 -1.03 -3.06 -9.57
C HIS A 49 -0.72 -2.09 -10.69
N ASP A 50 -0.92 -2.54 -11.93
CA ASP A 50 -0.80 -1.73 -13.13
C ASP A 50 -2.20 -1.46 -13.66
N MET A 51 -2.66 -0.22 -13.51
CA MET A 51 -4.02 0.15 -13.89
C MET A 51 -4.22 0.20 -15.40
N GLU A 52 -3.19 0.63 -16.14
CA GLU A 52 -3.23 0.74 -17.60
C GLU A 52 -3.30 -0.66 -18.24
N ALA A 53 -2.42 -1.56 -17.79
CA ALA A 53 -2.41 -2.96 -18.24
C ALA A 53 -3.51 -3.83 -17.60
N LYS A 54 -4.28 -3.27 -16.65
CA LYS A 54 -5.29 -3.99 -15.85
C LYS A 54 -4.74 -5.28 -15.23
N SER A 55 -3.51 -5.23 -14.75
CA SER A 55 -2.80 -6.41 -14.23
C SER A 55 -2.35 -6.19 -12.79
N SER A 56 -2.45 -7.23 -11.98
CA SER A 56 -2.04 -7.20 -10.58
C SER A 56 -1.14 -8.39 -10.28
N LEU A 57 -0.11 -8.16 -9.47
CA LEU A 57 0.81 -9.19 -9.00
C LEU A 57 0.94 -9.09 -7.48
N LEU A 58 0.72 -10.20 -6.80
CA LEU A 58 0.97 -10.34 -5.37
C LEU A 58 2.29 -11.08 -5.20
N TYR A 59 3.19 -10.51 -4.40
CA TYR A 59 4.46 -11.12 -4.09
C TYR A 59 4.32 -11.89 -2.79
N ASP A 60 3.89 -13.14 -2.93
CA ASP A 60 3.66 -14.02 -1.80
C ASP A 60 4.92 -14.78 -1.35
N THR A 61 6.08 -14.15 -1.53
CA THR A 61 7.38 -14.70 -1.15
C THR A 61 7.62 -14.62 0.35
N ASP A 62 6.80 -13.84 1.05
CA ASP A 62 6.79 -13.78 2.50
C ASP A 62 5.64 -14.65 3.02
N GLU A 63 5.95 -15.81 3.61
CA GLU A 63 4.94 -16.72 4.15
C GLU A 63 4.00 -16.06 5.15
N ARG A 64 4.40 -14.92 5.74
CA ARG A 64 3.52 -14.06 6.53
C ARG A 64 2.22 -13.79 5.80
N PHE A 65 2.29 -13.39 4.53
CA PHE A 65 1.18 -12.81 3.79
C PHE A 65 0.39 -13.83 2.96
N ARG A 66 0.78 -15.11 3.06
CA ARG A 66 0.27 -16.20 2.25
C ARG A 66 -1.24 -16.31 2.25
N ASP A 67 -1.81 -16.26 1.04
CA ASP A 67 -3.26 -16.31 0.76
C ASP A 67 -4.10 -15.19 1.39
N ARG A 68 -3.47 -14.15 1.97
CA ARG A 68 -4.17 -13.09 2.73
C ARG A 68 -4.15 -11.73 2.08
N LEU A 69 -3.19 -11.46 1.18
CA LEU A 69 -3.13 -10.20 0.43
C LEU A 69 -4.17 -10.16 -0.68
N LYS A 70 -4.84 -9.02 -0.80
CA LYS A 70 -5.72 -8.69 -1.91
C LYS A 70 -5.43 -7.25 -2.35
N LEU A 71 -5.65 -6.98 -3.63
CA LEU A 71 -5.66 -5.63 -4.18
C LEU A 71 -7.08 -5.33 -4.64
N ASP A 72 -7.57 -4.14 -4.30
CA ASP A 72 -8.73 -3.58 -4.97
C ASP A 72 -8.31 -3.12 -6.37
N HIS A 73 -8.87 -3.73 -7.41
CA HIS A 73 -8.49 -3.41 -8.79
C HIS A 73 -8.97 -2.02 -9.25
N GLN A 74 -10.01 -1.46 -8.61
CA GLN A 74 -10.55 -0.14 -8.94
C GLN A 74 -9.73 0.96 -8.27
N THR A 75 -9.41 0.79 -6.99
CA THR A 75 -8.73 1.83 -6.22
C THR A 75 -7.23 1.62 -6.10
N GLY A 76 -6.74 0.39 -6.26
CA GLY A 76 -5.34 0.03 -5.98
C GLY A 76 -5.01 -0.12 -4.50
N SER A 77 -6.02 -0.08 -3.63
CA SER A 77 -5.87 -0.23 -2.18
C SER A 77 -5.40 -1.64 -1.83
N LEU A 78 -4.51 -1.74 -0.85
CA LEU A 78 -4.06 -3.02 -0.31
C LEU A 78 -5.01 -3.48 0.79
N ILE A 79 -5.41 -4.74 0.73
CA ILE A 79 -6.26 -5.38 1.73
C ILE A 79 -5.51 -6.60 2.30
N ILE A 80 -5.38 -6.67 3.62
CA ILE A 80 -4.85 -7.84 4.32
C ILE A 80 -6.02 -8.47 5.06
N THR A 81 -6.42 -9.67 4.63
CA THR A 81 -7.49 -10.41 5.29
C THR A 81 -6.96 -11.18 6.50
N ASN A 82 -7.80 -11.36 7.53
CA ASN A 82 -7.47 -12.10 8.74
C ASN A 82 -6.11 -11.67 9.34
N SER A 83 -6.02 -10.40 9.74
CA SER A 83 -4.77 -9.78 10.18
C SER A 83 -4.19 -10.46 11.43
N ARG A 84 -2.85 -10.43 11.54
CA ARG A 84 -2.08 -11.01 12.64
C ARG A 84 -1.21 -9.93 13.27
N THR A 85 -0.83 -10.10 14.53
CA THR A 85 0.09 -9.17 15.22
C THR A 85 1.41 -9.00 14.47
N THR A 86 1.87 -10.05 13.79
CA THR A 86 3.05 -10.04 12.88
C THR A 86 2.88 -9.15 11.66
N ASP A 87 1.66 -8.78 11.27
CA ASP A 87 1.42 -7.86 10.15
C ASP A 87 1.57 -6.40 10.56
N SER A 88 1.78 -6.13 11.86
CA SER A 88 2.09 -4.78 12.32
C SER A 88 3.43 -4.32 11.74
N GLY A 89 3.51 -3.04 11.40
CA GLY A 89 4.71 -2.45 10.84
C GLY A 89 4.44 -1.35 9.82
N PRO A 90 5.50 -0.79 9.25
CA PRO A 90 5.40 0.20 8.18
C PRO A 90 5.05 -0.46 6.85
N TYR A 91 4.13 0.19 6.14
CA TYR A 91 3.75 -0.11 4.77
C TYR A 91 4.04 1.12 3.92
N THR A 92 4.65 0.92 2.77
CA THR A 92 4.90 2.01 1.82
C THR A 92 4.17 1.74 0.52
N VAL A 93 3.73 2.80 -0.14
CA VAL A 93 3.17 2.71 -1.48
C VAL A 93 3.81 3.78 -2.36
N LYS A 94 4.27 3.33 -3.52
CA LYS A 94 4.70 4.19 -4.63
C LYS A 94 3.61 4.17 -5.68
N ILE A 95 3.14 5.35 -6.07
CA ILE A 95 2.15 5.53 -7.13
C ILE A 95 2.82 6.38 -8.20
N SER A 96 3.08 5.79 -9.37
CA SER A 96 3.76 6.47 -10.49
C SER A 96 2.87 6.52 -11.71
N SER A 97 2.74 7.69 -12.32
CA SER A 97 2.17 7.90 -13.65
C SER A 97 3.22 8.53 -14.58
N ASN A 98 2.84 8.74 -15.84
CA ASN A 98 3.68 9.46 -16.81
C ASN A 98 3.96 10.93 -16.41
N LYS A 99 3.16 11.51 -15.50
CA LYS A 99 3.26 12.92 -15.11
C LYS A 99 3.98 13.10 -13.79
N GLN A 100 3.71 12.23 -12.81
CA GLN A 100 4.22 12.39 -11.46
C GLN A 100 4.39 11.06 -10.75
N THR A 101 5.23 11.06 -9.72
CA THR A 101 5.34 9.95 -8.78
C THR A 101 5.06 10.47 -7.38
N SER A 102 4.20 9.79 -6.64
CA SER A 102 3.90 10.08 -5.24
C SER A 102 4.23 8.87 -4.37
N TYR A 103 4.51 9.16 -3.10
CA TYR A 103 4.84 8.15 -2.10
C TYR A 103 3.97 8.38 -0.86
N LYS A 104 3.39 7.31 -0.31
CA LYS A 104 2.69 7.35 0.97
C LYS A 104 3.20 6.27 1.90
N ARG A 105 3.10 6.53 3.21
CA ARG A 105 3.48 5.58 4.25
C ARG A 105 2.34 5.39 5.24
N PHE A 106 2.08 4.13 5.56
CA PHE A 106 1.12 3.72 6.56
C PHE A 106 1.85 3.01 7.69
N THR A 107 1.37 3.19 8.91
CA THR A 107 1.80 2.39 10.06
C THR A 107 0.61 1.55 10.52
N VAL A 108 0.74 0.23 10.42
CA VAL A 108 -0.31 -0.71 10.84
C VAL A 108 0.01 -1.24 12.22
N THR A 109 -0.99 -1.24 13.09
CA THR A 109 -0.92 -1.87 14.42
C THR A 109 -2.10 -2.81 14.62
N VAL A 110 -1.82 -4.11 14.69
CA VAL A 110 -2.81 -5.15 14.98
C VAL A 110 -2.72 -5.48 16.47
N ARG A 111 -3.83 -5.30 17.19
CA ARG A 111 -3.95 -5.55 18.64
C ARG A 111 -4.51 -6.93 18.96
#